data_AF-A0A073KHW9-F1
#
_entry.id   AF-A0A073KHW9-F1
#
_cell.length_a   1.000
_cell.length_b   1.000
_cell.length_c   1.000
_cell.angle_alpha   90.00
_cell.angle_beta   90.00
_cell.angle_gamma   90.00
#
_symmetry.space_group_name_H-M   'P 1'
#
loop_
_entity.id
_entity.type
_entity.pdbx_description
1 polymer ?
#
loop_
_entity_poly.entity_id
_entity_poly.type
_entity_poly.pdbx_seq_one_letter_code
_entity_poly.pdbx_strand_id
1 'polypeptide(L)'
;MFIFYGSLFLILCITIFLFKIAESPKIKEKNLSFIMIGIAVNVFISPLSLFIGGMATDSPTSDMFDFWKGFWFIQTIPFLILLVAFIRWFIYKRRSKLSV
;
A
#
# COMPACT_ATOMS: atom_id res chain seq x y z
N MET A 1 14.45 -2.07 -20.43
CA MET A 1 13.29 -2.96 -20.62
C MET A 1 13.24 -4.07 -19.57
N PHE A 2 14.24 -4.96 -19.49
CA PHE A 2 14.28 -6.06 -18.50
C PHE A 2 14.10 -5.62 -17.03
N ILE A 3 14.77 -4.55 -16.60
CA ILE A 3 14.66 -4.05 -15.20
C ILE A 3 13.23 -3.61 -14.88
N PHE A 4 12.56 -2.93 -15.82
CA PHE A 4 11.19 -2.45 -15.64
C PHE A 4 10.21 -3.61 -15.49
N TYR A 5 10.20 -4.55 -16.45
CA TYR A 5 9.32 -5.73 -16.36
C TYR A 5 9.66 -6.64 -15.17
N GLY A 6 10.94 -6.80 -14.84
CA GLY A 6 11.38 -7.56 -13.67
C GLY A 6 10.88 -6.95 -12.36
N SER A 7 10.96 -5.62 -12.24
CA SER A 7 10.45 -4.91 -11.06
C SER A 7 8.93 -5.00 -10.91
N LEU A 8 8.18 -4.87 -12.02
CA LEU A 8 6.73 -5.07 -12.02
C LEU A 8 6.34 -6.49 -11.61
N PHE A 9 7.01 -7.50 -12.16
CA PHE A 9 6.78 -8.89 -11.80
C PHE A 9 7.04 -9.14 -10.31
N LEU A 10 8.13 -8.59 -9.78
CA LEU A 10 8.48 -8.70 -8.37
C LEU A 10 7.42 -8.05 -7.46
N ILE A 11 6.90 -6.88 -7.83
CA ILE A 11 5.80 -6.21 -7.10
C ILE A 11 4.53 -7.07 -7.09
N LEU A 12 4.18 -7.69 -8.23
CA LEU A 12 3.04 -8.60 -8.31
C LEU A 12 3.25 -9.84 -7.42
N CYS A 13 4.42 -10.45 -7.45
CA CYS A 13 4.76 -11.59 -6.59
C CYS A 13 4.63 -11.22 -5.09
N ILE A 14 5.18 -10.08 -4.68
CA ILE A 14 5.06 -9.57 -3.31
C ILE A 14 3.60 -9.35 -2.94
N THR A 15 2.83 -8.72 -3.82
CA THR A 15 1.40 -8.44 -3.59
C THR A 15 0.62 -9.74 -3.35
N ILE A 16 0.79 -10.76 -4.21
CA ILE A 16 0.14 -12.07 -4.05
C ILE A 16 0.57 -12.73 -2.73
N PHE A 17 1.85 -12.66 -2.39
CA PHE A 17 2.38 -13.20 -1.15
C PHE A 17 1.77 -12.51 0.09
N LEU A 18 1.62 -11.19 0.06
CA LEU A 18 0.97 -10.42 1.12
C LEU A 18 -0.50 -10.82 1.30
N PHE A 19 -1.24 -11.03 0.20
CA PHE A 19 -2.61 -11.54 0.28
C PHE A 19 -2.69 -12.93 0.91
N LYS A 20 -1.78 -13.84 0.55
CA LYS A 20 -1.69 -15.17 1.21
C LYS A 20 -1.42 -15.06 2.71
N ILE A 21 -0.51 -14.17 3.11
CA ILE A 21 -0.23 -13.90 4.53
C ILE A 21 -1.49 -13.34 5.23
N ALA A 22 -2.21 -12.43 4.58
CA ALA A 22 -3.42 -11.83 5.13
C ALA A 22 -4.49 -12.88 5.47
N GLU A 23 -4.56 -13.95 4.67
CA GLU A 23 -5.49 -15.06 4.86
C GLU A 23 -5.04 -16.11 5.88
N SER A 24 -3.77 -16.08 6.29
CA SER A 24 -3.21 -17.06 7.21
C SER A 24 -3.88 -17.02 8.59
N PRO A 25 -4.10 -18.18 9.26
CA PRO A 25 -4.71 -18.25 10.58
C PRO A 25 -4.03 -17.34 11.61
N LYS A 26 -2.69 -17.35 11.62
CA LYS A 26 -1.84 -16.53 12.51
C LYS A 26 -2.13 -15.02 12.44
N ILE A 27 -2.48 -14.51 11.26
CA ILE A 27 -2.78 -13.08 11.04
C ILE A 27 -4.25 -12.78 11.35
N LYS A 28 -5.15 -13.69 10.99
CA LYS A 28 -6.59 -13.60 11.31
C LYS A 28 -6.84 -13.57 12.81
N GLU A 29 -6.19 -14.45 13.58
CA GLU A 29 -6.27 -14.48 15.05
C GLU A 29 -5.87 -13.15 15.70
N LYS A 30 -4.91 -12.44 15.10
CA LYS A 30 -4.43 -11.14 15.59
C LYS A 30 -5.25 -9.96 15.08
N ASN A 31 -6.32 -10.21 14.31
CA ASN A 31 -7.12 -9.21 13.61
C ASN A 31 -6.28 -8.27 12.70
N LEU A 32 -5.14 -8.77 12.20
CA LEU A 32 -4.21 -8.01 11.36
C LEU A 32 -4.51 -8.14 9.85
N SER A 33 -5.41 -9.04 9.46
CA SER A 33 -5.72 -9.31 8.05
C SER A 33 -6.10 -8.06 7.27
N PHE A 34 -6.86 -7.16 7.88
CA PHE A 34 -7.28 -5.92 7.22
C PHE A 34 -6.11 -4.95 6.97
N ILE A 35 -5.13 -4.89 7.89
CA ILE A 35 -3.89 -4.13 7.70
C ILE A 35 -3.06 -4.78 6.59
N MET A 36 -2.92 -6.11 6.59
CA MET A 36 -2.15 -6.82 5.56
C MET A 36 -2.73 -6.62 4.15
N ILE A 37 -4.06 -6.65 4.01
CA ILE A 37 -4.75 -6.32 2.76
C ILE A 37 -4.47 -4.87 2.36
N GLY A 38 -4.56 -3.92 3.30
CA GLY A 38 -4.23 -2.53 3.04
C GLY A 38 -2.79 -2.35 2.53
N ILE A 39 -1.82 -3.05 3.12
CA ILE A 39 -0.42 -3.04 2.66
C ILE A 39 -0.32 -3.64 1.25
N ALA A 40 -0.97 -4.78 0.99
CA ALA A 40 -0.97 -5.41 -0.32
C ALA A 40 -1.51 -4.47 -1.41
N VAL A 41 -2.63 -3.78 -1.15
CA VAL A 41 -3.20 -2.78 -2.06
C VAL A 41 -2.24 -1.60 -2.27
N ASN A 42 -1.58 -1.11 -1.22
CA ASN A 42 -0.60 -0.03 -1.35
C ASN A 42 0.59 -0.42 -2.25
N VAL A 43 1.11 -1.63 -2.06
CA VAL A 43 2.20 -2.18 -2.89
C VAL A 43 1.72 -2.37 -4.33
N PHE A 44 0.51 -2.89 -4.54
CA PHE A 44 -0.08 -3.11 -5.85
C PHE A 44 -0.28 -1.83 -6.66
N ILE A 45 -0.71 -0.74 -6.01
CA ILE A 45 -0.96 0.55 -6.65
C ILE A 45 0.33 1.35 -6.89
N SER A 46 1.41 1.04 -6.16
CA SER A 46 2.67 1.78 -6.25
C SER A 46 3.27 1.91 -7.67
N PRO A 47 3.20 0.92 -8.59
CA PRO A 47 3.72 1.10 -9.95
C PRO A 47 2.95 2.16 -10.73
N LEU A 48 1.63 2.20 -10.58
CA LEU A 48 0.79 3.23 -11.20
C LEU A 48 1.11 4.60 -10.62
N SER A 49 1.30 4.68 -9.31
CA SER A 49 1.68 5.92 -8.63
C SER A 49 3.05 6.45 -9.11
N LEU A 50 4.05 5.58 -9.22
CA LEU A 50 5.37 5.91 -9.77
C LEU A 50 5.28 6.34 -11.24
N PHE A 51 4.44 5.69 -12.03
CA PHE A 51 4.21 6.05 -13.43
C PHE A 51 3.59 7.45 -13.55
N ILE A 52 2.51 7.74 -12.82
CA ILE A 52 1.86 9.07 -12.84
C ILE A 52 2.79 10.15 -12.29
N GLY A 53 3.56 9.87 -11.24
CA GLY A 53 4.60 10.78 -10.75
C GLY A 53 5.64 11.10 -11.83
N GLY A 54 6.13 10.09 -12.56
CA GLY A 54 7.07 10.30 -13.67
C GLY A 54 6.47 11.11 -14.83
N MET A 55 5.20 10.85 -15.18
CA MET A 55 4.49 11.63 -16.20
C MET A 55 4.27 13.09 -15.79
N ALA A 56 4.14 13.37 -14.49
CA ALA A 56 4.02 14.74 -13.99
C ALA A 56 5.31 15.56 -14.20
N THR A 57 6.45 14.91 -14.42
CA THR A 57 7.75 15.56 -14.68
C THR A 57 8.10 15.70 -16.17
N ASP A 58 7.13 15.52 -17.07
CA ASP A 58 7.38 15.58 -18.52
C ASP A 58 7.65 17.01 -19.02
N SER A 59 7.20 18.03 -18.27
CA SER A 59 7.46 19.44 -18.60
C SER A 59 8.93 19.82 -18.35
N PRO A 60 9.58 20.61 -19.23
CA PRO A 60 10.95 21.08 -19.04
C PRO A 60 11.14 22.04 -17.85
N THR A 61 10.03 22.53 -17.29
CA THR A 61 10.03 23.40 -16.09
C THR A 61 9.61 22.68 -14.82
N SER A 62 9.28 21.39 -14.92
CA SER A 62 8.88 20.58 -13.77
C SER A 62 10.05 20.30 -12.85
N ASP A 63 9.74 20.04 -11.59
CA ASP A 63 10.70 19.67 -10.57
C ASP A 63 10.27 18.41 -9.82
N MET A 64 11.03 18.06 -8.77
CA MET A 64 10.71 16.89 -7.95
C MET A 64 9.40 17.04 -7.17
N PHE A 65 8.91 18.26 -6.94
CA PHE A 65 7.62 18.49 -6.29
C PHE A 65 6.45 18.07 -7.17
N ASP A 66 6.54 18.26 -8.49
CA ASP A 66 5.52 17.77 -9.43
C ASP A 66 5.47 16.24 -9.48
N PHE A 67 6.62 15.56 -9.38
CA PHE A 67 6.65 14.10 -9.20
C PHE A 67 5.86 13.68 -7.96
N TRP A 68 6.15 14.31 -6.81
CA TRP A 68 5.47 13.98 -5.56
C TRP A 68 3.97 14.28 -5.63
N LYS A 69 3.54 15.35 -6.28
CA LYS A 69 2.10 15.61 -6.50
C LYS A 69 1.45 14.45 -7.26
N GLY A 70 2.02 14.04 -8.39
CA GLY A 70 1.49 12.95 -9.20
C GLY A 70 1.44 11.63 -8.44
N PHE A 71 2.52 11.31 -7.72
CA PHE A 71 2.60 10.11 -6.87
C PHE A 71 1.53 10.12 -5.76
N TRP A 72 1.49 11.19 -4.96
CA TRP A 72 0.55 11.27 -3.85
C TRP A 72 -0.90 11.35 -4.32
N PHE A 73 -1.18 11.92 -5.50
CA PHE A 73 -2.53 11.93 -6.07
C PHE A 73 -3.13 10.52 -6.20
N ILE A 74 -2.34 9.54 -6.67
CA ILE A 74 -2.78 8.14 -6.78
C ILE A 74 -2.70 7.43 -5.43
N GLN A 75 -1.61 7.63 -4.67
CA GLN A 75 -1.34 6.86 -3.46
C GLN A 75 -2.16 7.32 -2.24
N THR A 76 -2.75 8.53 -2.25
CA THR A 76 -3.53 9.08 -1.13
C THR A 76 -4.68 8.14 -0.74
N ILE A 77 -5.45 7.63 -1.70
CA ILE A 77 -6.58 6.72 -1.41
C ILE A 77 -6.09 5.42 -0.76
N PRO A 78 -5.11 4.68 -1.34
CA PRO A 78 -4.50 3.53 -0.69
C PRO A 78 -3.99 3.81 0.73
N PHE A 79 -3.35 4.97 0.95
CA PHE A 79 -2.85 5.34 2.27
C PHE A 79 -3.97 5.61 3.27
N LEU A 80 -5.04 6.28 2.87
CA LEU A 80 -6.21 6.52 3.72
C LEU A 80 -6.88 5.20 4.13
N ILE A 81 -7.02 4.24 3.20
CA ILE A 81 -7.54 2.91 3.50
C ILE A 81 -6.66 2.21 4.54
N LEU A 82 -5.34 2.27 4.36
CA LEU A 82 -4.39 1.68 5.30
C LEU A 82 -4.45 2.36 6.68
N LEU A 83 -4.57 3.68 6.72
CA LEU A 83 -4.72 4.44 7.97
C LEU A 83 -5.98 4.01 8.73
N VAL A 84 -7.12 3.91 8.05
CA VAL A 84 -8.38 3.41 8.64
C VAL A 84 -8.21 1.99 9.17
N ALA A 85 -7.47 1.14 8.45
CA ALA A 85 -7.18 -0.22 8.91
C ALA A 85 -6.37 -0.24 10.22
N PHE A 86 -5.36 0.62 10.33
CA PHE A 86 -4.58 0.78 11.56
C PHE A 86 -5.41 1.33 12.72
N ILE A 87 -6.22 2.36 12.48
CA ILE A 87 -7.11 2.93 13.52
C ILE A 87 -8.07 1.87 14.04
N ARG A 88 -8.73 1.13 13.14
CA ARG A 88 -9.65 0.04 13.50
C ARG A 88 -8.96 -1.03 14.35
N TRP A 89 -7.76 -1.46 13.93
CA TRP A 89 -6.99 -2.45 14.67
C TRP A 89 -6.57 -1.95 16.06
N PHE A 90 -6.13 -0.69 16.15
CA PHE A 90 -5.73 -0.07 17.41
C PHE A 90 -6.90 0.02 18.40
N ILE A 91 -8.09 0.42 17.94
CA ILE A 91 -9.32 0.45 18.74
C ILE A 91 -9.68 -0.96 19.24
N TYR A 92 -9.67 -1.96 18.37
CA TYR A 92 -9.94 -3.35 18.75
C TYR A 92 -8.95 -3.84 19.81
N LYS A 93 -7.66 -3.59 19.61
CA LYS A 93 -6.60 -3.99 20.54
C LYS A 93 -6.78 -3.35 21.92
N ARG A 94 -7.22 -2.09 21.99
CA ARG A 94 -7.53 -1.40 23.26
C ARG A 94 -8.73 -2.03 23.96
N ARG A 95 -9.82 -2.34 23.24
CA ARG A 95 -10.99 -3.01 23.83
C ARG A 95 -10.66 -4.39 24.39
N SER A 96 -9.86 -5.19 23.69
CA SER A 96 -9.45 -6.52 24.18
C SER A 96 -8.64 -6.50 25.48
N LYS A 97 -8.00 -5.38 25.82
CA LYS A 97 -7.23 -5.22 27.07
C LYS A 97 -8.09 -4.74 28.24
N LEU A 98 -9.25 -4.15 27.97
CA LEU A 98 -10.16 -3.61 29.00
C LEU A 98 -11.21 -4.63 29.45
N SER A 99 -11.39 -5.72 28.69
CA SER A 99 -12.31 -6.81 28.99
C SER A 99 -11.65 -8.00 29.71
N VAL A 100 -10.46 -7.79 30.26
CA VAL A 100 -9.69 -8.74 31.09
C VAL A 100 -9.50 -8.09 32.46
#